data_AF-A0AAV6U3Z8-F1
#
_entry.id   AF-A0AAV6U3Z8-F1
#
_cell.length_a   1.000
_cell.length_b   1.000
_cell.length_c   1.000
_cell.angle_alpha   90.00
_cell.angle_beta   90.00
_cell.angle_gamma   90.00
#
_symmetry.space_group_name_H-M   'P 1'
#
loop_
_entity.id
_entity.type
_entity.pdbx_description
1 polymer ?
#
loop_
_entity_poly.entity_id
_entity_poly.type
_entity_poly.pdbx_seq_one_letter_code
_entity_poly.pdbx_strand_id
1 'polypeptide(L)'
;MADIQNIIKPQLSKISLRKSSPLCAFASSILFIYVCGISVYLWSSNFCRFRNLGEETPIVLSTAKWNIDQRGRYVVIKNYIRAAIQPDKKQTVTFAAAATFPELSNMPDICGRWKGPMSVSVYAPGSDFKISLRKILNLRLTNACIHQNVSWHLYFDAEFSPPWHKLKSPEEEAGLTTQSSSSYELWAKGTFKSHGHLPFPANVGRNVAIRESPTTLVLMSDLHYYPSTDIIPRFLELMKYQGPSNNRAYVLPVLKMTGYGKPPETKSELVQMTADGNIVLPSSTMDCSKCNIFPHARKWLESRSPDNTLSVYYVSNDKEEFESWLPYYISTRDVPLFDEDQIREGKYDRKLQLLELCLQHYEFHILDNAFLVQVQTVAETLKDVDILQNFVHHNNEAREKKLEDLLCRYGLDTGCSI
;
A
#
# COMPACT_ATOMS: atom_id res chain seq x y z
N MET A 1 61.14 51.65 4.42
CA MET A 1 62.12 50.54 4.34
C MET A 1 61.46 49.46 3.51
N ALA A 2 61.61 49.52 2.19
CA ALA A 2 62.67 48.85 1.40
C ALA A 2 62.45 47.32 1.40
N ASP A 3 61.78 46.71 0.41
CA ASP A 3 62.16 46.35 -0.99
C ASP A 3 62.94 45.01 -1.12
N ILE A 4 62.65 44.30 -2.22
CA ILE A 4 63.45 43.25 -2.92
C ILE A 4 63.34 41.80 -2.38
N GLN A 5 62.59 40.88 -3.02
CA GLN A 5 62.86 40.07 -4.24
C GLN A 5 64.02 39.04 -4.13
N ASN A 6 63.73 37.75 -4.38
CA ASN A 6 64.27 36.98 -5.53
C ASN A 6 63.78 35.51 -5.50
N ILE A 7 63.21 34.84 -6.53
CA ILE A 7 63.42 34.60 -7.99
C ILE A 7 63.70 33.06 -8.19
N ILE A 8 63.09 32.51 -9.26
CA ILE A 8 63.42 31.34 -10.14
C ILE A 8 62.67 30.00 -9.95
N LYS A 9 61.88 29.66 -10.99
CA LYS A 9 61.31 28.36 -11.39
C LYS A 9 62.38 27.44 -12.09
N PRO A 10 62.05 26.62 -13.12
CA PRO A 10 61.74 25.18 -13.05
C PRO A 10 62.71 24.32 -13.89
N GLN A 11 62.62 22.98 -13.83
CA GLN A 11 63.12 22.12 -14.91
C GLN A 11 62.18 20.94 -15.19
N LEU A 12 61.70 20.94 -16.44
CA LEU A 12 61.03 19.90 -17.20
C LEU A 12 62.08 19.08 -17.97
N SER A 13 61.81 17.79 -18.23
CA SER A 13 62.09 17.03 -19.48
C SER A 13 62.22 15.53 -19.16
N LYS A 14 61.84 14.54 -19.99
CA LYS A 14 61.36 14.41 -21.38
C LYS A 14 60.79 12.98 -21.52
N ILE A 15 59.61 12.79 -22.13
CA ILE A 15 59.32 12.23 -23.49
C ILE A 15 59.57 10.72 -23.69
N SER A 16 58.50 9.99 -24.05
CA SER A 16 58.35 9.12 -25.25
C SER A 16 56.94 8.49 -25.25
N LEU A 17 55.89 8.97 -25.94
CA LEU A 17 55.54 8.92 -27.38
C LEU A 17 55.45 7.53 -28.05
N ARG A 18 54.22 7.06 -28.30
CA ARG A 18 53.66 6.54 -29.59
C ARG A 18 52.18 6.15 -29.36
N LYS A 19 51.20 6.83 -29.98
CA LYS A 19 50.57 6.63 -31.32
C LYS A 19 49.95 5.22 -31.44
N SER A 20 48.70 4.98 -31.86
CA SER A 20 47.80 5.72 -32.77
C SER A 20 46.40 5.08 -32.77
N SER A 21 45.35 5.88 -33.02
CA SER A 21 44.06 5.43 -33.55
C SER A 21 44.16 5.01 -35.03
N PRO A 22 43.12 4.37 -35.58
CA PRO A 22 42.48 5.04 -36.70
C PRO A 22 40.94 4.98 -36.67
N LEU A 23 40.38 6.11 -37.10
CA LEU A 23 39.07 6.25 -37.72
C LEU A 23 38.99 5.38 -38.98
N CYS A 24 37.82 4.80 -39.25
CA CYS A 24 37.39 4.48 -40.61
C CYS A 24 36.01 5.10 -40.83
N ALA A 25 36.02 6.27 -41.46
CA ALA A 25 34.91 6.77 -42.24
C ALA A 25 34.98 6.10 -43.63
N PHE A 26 33.85 5.59 -44.11
CA PHE A 26 33.62 5.45 -45.55
C PHE A 26 32.30 6.13 -45.86
N ALA A 27 32.41 7.28 -46.52
CA ALA A 27 31.35 7.86 -47.30
C ALA A 27 31.33 7.20 -48.69
N SER A 28 30.15 7.02 -49.27
CA SER A 28 29.94 7.17 -50.71
C SER A 28 28.44 7.30 -50.98
N SER A 29 28.12 8.31 -51.76
CA SER A 29 26.79 8.84 -52.04
C SER A 29 26.20 8.26 -53.34
N ILE A 30 24.86 8.30 -53.41
CA ILE A 30 23.98 8.36 -54.60
C ILE A 30 23.80 7.06 -55.42
N LEU A 31 22.57 6.54 -55.39
CA LEU A 31 21.81 6.29 -56.63
C LEU A 31 20.30 6.43 -56.36
N PHE A 32 19.73 7.53 -56.86
CA PHE A 32 18.29 7.64 -57.09
C PHE A 32 17.93 6.69 -58.24
N ILE A 33 17.18 5.64 -57.95
CA ILE A 33 16.41 4.91 -58.95
C ILE A 33 14.96 4.87 -58.47
N TYR A 34 14.14 5.68 -59.13
CA TYR A 34 12.69 5.49 -59.21
C TYR A 34 12.43 4.18 -59.96
N VAL A 35 11.93 3.16 -59.27
CA VAL A 35 11.14 2.09 -59.91
C VAL A 35 9.90 1.84 -59.05
N CYS A 36 8.75 1.99 -59.70
CA CYS A 36 7.41 1.70 -59.24
C CYS A 36 7.28 0.36 -58.49
N GLY A 37 6.39 0.37 -57.49
CA GLY A 37 5.56 -0.80 -57.19
C GLY A 37 6.12 -1.69 -56.09
N ILE A 38 5.61 -1.48 -54.88
CA ILE A 38 4.79 -2.42 -54.10
C ILE A 38 4.76 -1.83 -52.68
N SER A 39 3.62 -1.26 -52.32
CA SER A 39 3.34 -0.84 -50.95
C SER A 39 3.14 -2.10 -50.11
N VAL A 40 4.20 -2.57 -49.45
CA VAL A 40 4.07 -3.52 -48.35
C VAL A 40 3.88 -2.69 -47.08
N TYR A 41 2.64 -2.62 -46.62
CA TYR A 41 2.30 -2.26 -45.24
C TYR A 41 2.95 -3.29 -44.30
N LEU A 42 4.20 -3.05 -43.90
CA LEU A 42 4.79 -3.71 -42.75
C LEU A 42 4.28 -2.98 -41.51
N TRP A 43 3.22 -3.53 -40.93
CA TRP A 43 2.85 -3.34 -39.54
C TRP A 43 4.13 -3.33 -38.68
N SER A 44 4.37 -2.23 -37.99
CA SER A 44 5.31 -2.18 -36.87
C SER A 44 4.72 -3.02 -35.73
N SER A 45 4.90 -4.34 -35.81
CA SER A 45 4.67 -5.23 -34.70
C SER A 45 5.70 -4.93 -33.61
N ASN A 46 5.24 -4.18 -32.62
CA ASN A 46 5.66 -4.15 -31.22
C ASN A 46 6.84 -5.06 -30.89
N PHE A 47 8.05 -4.51 -30.89
CA PHE A 47 9.13 -5.03 -30.08
C PHE A 47 8.88 -4.63 -28.62
N CYS A 48 7.84 -5.23 -28.01
CA CYS A 48 7.79 -5.37 -26.56
C CYS A 48 8.91 -6.34 -26.20
N ARG A 49 10.11 -5.80 -26.02
CA ARG A 49 11.24 -6.59 -25.52
C ARG A 49 10.85 -6.93 -24.09
N PHE A 50 10.40 -8.17 -23.86
CA PHE A 50 10.28 -8.72 -22.52
C PHE A 50 11.63 -8.53 -21.84
N ARG A 51 11.78 -7.41 -21.10
CA ARG A 51 12.68 -7.41 -19.97
C ARG A 51 12.04 -8.44 -19.06
N ASN A 52 12.71 -9.59 -18.91
CA ASN A 52 12.57 -10.36 -17.71
C ASN A 52 12.87 -9.38 -16.58
N LEU A 53 11.84 -8.71 -16.07
CA LEU A 53 11.80 -8.30 -14.68
C LEU A 53 11.99 -9.63 -13.99
N GLY A 54 13.21 -9.87 -13.51
CA GLY A 54 13.38 -10.90 -12.51
C GLY A 54 12.33 -10.57 -11.47
N GLU A 55 11.31 -11.41 -11.36
CA GLU A 55 10.79 -11.72 -10.05
C GLU A 55 12.05 -12.04 -9.27
N GLU A 56 12.56 -11.07 -8.50
CA GLU A 56 13.47 -11.38 -7.42
C GLU A 56 12.64 -12.27 -6.51
N THR A 57 12.66 -13.56 -6.82
CA THR A 57 12.09 -14.59 -5.98
C THR A 57 12.71 -14.33 -4.62
N PRO A 58 11.90 -14.00 -3.61
CA PRO A 58 12.44 -13.64 -2.32
C PRO A 58 13.41 -14.72 -1.88
N ILE A 59 14.67 -14.33 -1.61
CA ILE A 59 15.68 -15.27 -1.14
C ILE A 59 15.19 -15.76 0.21
N VAL A 60 14.64 -16.97 0.23
CA VAL A 60 14.20 -17.59 1.46
C VAL A 60 15.45 -17.91 2.26
N LEU A 61 15.80 -17.03 3.20
CA LEU A 61 16.80 -17.28 4.24
C LEU A 61 16.21 -18.26 5.27
N SER A 62 15.81 -19.45 4.80
CA SER A 62 15.18 -20.53 5.59
C SER A 62 16.23 -21.30 6.39
N THR A 63 16.92 -20.60 7.28
CA THR A 63 17.71 -21.22 8.36
C THR A 63 17.53 -20.50 9.70
N ALA A 64 16.67 -19.48 9.78
CA ALA A 64 16.43 -18.72 11.00
C ALA A 64 15.12 -19.14 11.70
N LYS A 65 15.11 -19.05 13.05
CA LYS A 65 13.93 -19.16 13.93
C LYS A 65 12.71 -18.34 13.46
N TRP A 66 12.96 -17.30 12.66
CA TRP A 66 11.98 -16.34 12.17
C TRP A 66 11.86 -16.41 10.65
N ASN A 67 10.65 -16.23 10.13
CA ASN A 67 10.42 -16.15 8.69
C ASN A 67 10.76 -14.73 8.23
N ILE A 68 11.92 -14.57 7.59
CA ILE A 68 12.45 -13.30 7.13
C ILE A 68 12.51 -13.29 5.61
N ASP A 69 12.11 -12.18 5.03
CA ASP A 69 12.03 -11.95 3.59
C ASP A 69 12.69 -10.61 3.26
N GLN A 70 13.36 -10.54 2.11
CA GLN A 70 13.88 -9.30 1.54
C GLN A 70 13.05 -8.93 0.30
N ARG A 71 12.51 -7.70 0.30
CA ARG A 71 11.66 -7.16 -0.76
C ARG A 71 12.26 -5.84 -1.23
N GLY A 72 13.05 -5.89 -2.30
CA GLY A 72 13.86 -4.76 -2.75
C GLY A 72 14.77 -4.24 -1.63
N ARG A 73 14.60 -2.96 -1.26
CA ARG A 73 15.34 -2.32 -0.16
C ARG A 73 14.79 -2.61 1.24
N TYR A 74 13.70 -3.36 1.36
CA TYR A 74 13.03 -3.62 2.64
C TYR A 74 13.30 -5.03 3.13
N VAL A 75 13.42 -5.18 4.45
CA VAL A 75 13.46 -6.46 5.15
C VAL A 75 12.18 -6.63 5.95
N VAL A 76 11.58 -7.81 5.89
CA VAL A 76 10.30 -8.14 6.50
C VAL A 76 10.48 -9.34 7.42
N ILE A 77 10.00 -9.23 8.66
CA ILE A 77 9.80 -10.35 9.58
C ILE A 77 8.32 -10.71 9.57
N LYS A 78 7.99 -11.85 8.98
CA LYS A 78 6.62 -12.35 8.85
C LYS A 78 6.19 -13.09 10.11
N ASN A 79 4.96 -12.85 10.56
CA ASN A 79 4.34 -13.55 11.68
C ASN A 79 5.21 -13.52 12.95
N TYR A 80 5.85 -12.38 13.22
CA TYR A 80 6.75 -12.22 14.36
C TYR A 80 6.01 -12.40 15.69
N ILE A 81 4.76 -11.91 15.74
CA ILE A 81 3.81 -12.18 16.82
C ILE A 81 2.53 -12.72 16.19
N ARG A 82 2.14 -13.95 16.52
CA ARG A 82 0.94 -14.58 15.96
C ARG A 82 -0.30 -14.34 16.80
N ALA A 83 -1.45 -14.32 16.14
CA ALA A 83 -2.76 -14.44 16.75
C ALA A 83 -2.86 -15.72 17.60
N ALA A 84 -3.54 -15.67 18.74
CA ALA A 84 -3.72 -16.85 19.60
C ALA A 84 -4.69 -17.87 19.00
N ILE A 85 -5.67 -17.41 18.21
CA ILE A 85 -6.66 -18.26 17.54
C ILE A 85 -6.27 -18.46 16.08
N GLN A 86 -6.39 -19.70 15.60
CA GLN A 86 -6.31 -20.02 14.19
C GLN A 86 -7.72 -20.03 13.59
N PRO A 87 -8.02 -19.16 12.61
CA PRO A 87 -9.35 -19.11 11.99
C PRO A 87 -9.57 -20.28 11.03
N ASP A 88 -10.82 -20.65 10.81
CA ASP A 88 -11.19 -21.46 9.65
C ASP A 88 -11.03 -20.62 8.37
N LYS A 89 -10.17 -21.08 7.46
CA LYS A 89 -9.77 -20.37 6.24
C LYS A 89 -10.92 -20.02 5.30
N LYS A 90 -12.06 -20.72 5.39
CA LYS A 90 -13.23 -20.56 4.50
C LYS A 90 -14.43 -19.91 5.19
N GLN A 91 -14.46 -19.87 6.52
CA GLN A 91 -15.61 -19.39 7.30
C GLN A 91 -15.38 -18.00 7.91
N THR A 92 -14.43 -17.24 7.36
CA THR A 92 -14.17 -15.86 7.80
C THR A 92 -13.36 -15.08 6.78
N VAL A 93 -13.19 -13.79 7.03
CA VAL A 93 -12.47 -12.83 6.17
C VAL A 93 -11.35 -12.22 7.01
N THR A 94 -10.15 -12.07 6.45
CA THR A 94 -9.04 -11.40 7.14
C THR A 94 -9.08 -9.90 6.87
N PHE A 95 -8.93 -9.09 7.91
CA PHE A 95 -8.62 -7.67 7.76
C PHE A 95 -7.11 -7.51 7.62
N ALA A 96 -6.64 -7.14 6.44
CA ALA A 96 -5.24 -6.87 6.15
C ALA A 96 -4.97 -5.36 6.23
N ALA A 97 -3.88 -4.96 6.90
CA ALA A 97 -3.50 -3.55 6.97
C ALA A 97 -1.99 -3.33 7.04
N ALA A 98 -1.55 -2.21 6.47
CA ALA A 98 -0.22 -1.64 6.69
C ALA A 98 -0.35 -0.44 7.63
N ALA A 99 0.58 -0.32 8.58
CA ALA A 99 0.56 0.76 9.56
C ALA A 99 1.95 1.18 10.01
N THR A 100 2.00 2.36 10.62
CA THR A 100 3.05 2.81 11.52
C THR A 100 2.59 2.63 12.98
N PHE A 101 3.51 2.64 13.94
CA PHE A 101 3.13 2.41 15.34
C PHE A 101 2.12 3.43 15.90
N PRO A 102 2.09 4.73 15.53
CA PRO A 102 1.08 5.65 16.03
C PRO A 102 -0.34 5.21 15.67
N GLU A 103 -0.56 4.73 14.44
CA GLU A 103 -1.86 4.27 13.92
C GLU A 103 -2.40 3.06 14.69
N LEU A 104 -1.55 2.30 15.38
CA LEU A 104 -1.98 1.16 16.21
C LEU A 104 -2.90 1.55 17.37
N SER A 105 -3.01 2.84 17.71
CA SER A 105 -3.97 3.32 18.72
C SER A 105 -5.42 3.05 18.33
N ASN A 106 -5.71 2.90 17.04
CA ASN A 106 -7.07 2.66 16.52
C ASN A 106 -7.45 1.17 16.54
N MET A 107 -6.50 0.28 16.80
CA MET A 107 -6.69 -1.18 16.75
C MET A 107 -7.77 -1.71 17.69
N PRO A 108 -7.93 -1.23 18.95
CA PRO A 108 -8.96 -1.76 19.85
C PRO A 108 -10.38 -1.65 19.25
N ASP A 109 -10.71 -0.50 18.68
CA ASP A 109 -12.02 -0.24 18.08
C ASP A 109 -12.21 -0.99 16.77
N ILE A 110 -11.19 -0.97 15.90
CA ILE A 110 -11.25 -1.68 14.61
C ILE A 110 -11.38 -3.18 14.83
N CYS A 111 -10.60 -3.76 15.75
CA CYS A 111 -10.70 -5.18 16.10
C CYS A 111 -12.08 -5.50 16.68
N GLY A 112 -12.57 -4.67 17.61
CA GLY A 112 -13.89 -4.85 18.23
C GLY A 112 -15.06 -4.81 17.25
N ARG A 113 -14.92 -4.09 16.13
CA ARG A 113 -15.91 -4.03 15.04
C ARG A 113 -15.75 -5.17 14.04
N TRP A 114 -14.51 -5.52 13.70
CA TRP A 114 -14.22 -6.58 12.74
C TRP A 114 -14.52 -7.98 13.28
N LYS A 115 -14.14 -8.25 14.54
CA LYS A 115 -14.35 -9.53 15.25
C LYS A 115 -13.94 -10.77 14.45
N GLY A 116 -12.84 -10.66 13.70
CA GLY A 116 -12.29 -11.73 12.88
C GLY A 116 -10.77 -11.62 12.76
N PRO A 117 -10.12 -12.54 12.03
CA PRO A 117 -8.67 -12.54 11.90
C PRO A 117 -8.18 -11.25 11.26
N MET A 118 -7.01 -10.79 11.71
CA MET A 118 -6.33 -9.61 11.17
C MET A 118 -4.86 -9.92 10.91
N SER A 119 -4.34 -9.44 9.79
CA SER A 119 -2.92 -9.47 9.45
C SER A 119 -2.42 -8.03 9.33
N VAL A 120 -1.52 -7.62 10.21
CA VAL A 120 -1.08 -6.22 10.33
C VAL A 120 0.42 -6.12 10.15
N SER A 121 0.84 -5.41 9.10
CA SER A 121 2.24 -5.11 8.81
C SER A 121 2.61 -3.74 9.36
N VAL A 122 3.60 -3.69 10.26
CA VAL A 122 4.04 -2.46 10.93
C VAL A 122 5.41 -2.03 10.41
N TYR A 123 5.47 -0.84 9.79
CA TYR A 123 6.73 -0.22 9.39
C TYR A 123 7.40 0.39 10.61
N ALA A 124 8.60 -0.09 10.93
CA ALA A 124 9.27 0.21 12.19
C ALA A 124 10.80 0.37 12.02
N PRO A 125 11.25 1.38 11.25
CA PRO A 125 12.68 1.63 11.03
C PRO A 125 13.39 2.09 12.31
N GLY A 126 14.62 1.62 12.53
CA GLY A 126 15.49 2.13 13.58
C GLY A 126 14.87 2.02 14.98
N SER A 127 14.76 3.14 15.70
CA SER A 127 14.20 3.16 17.05
C SER A 127 12.69 2.85 17.10
N ASP A 128 11.98 2.96 15.97
CA ASP A 128 10.54 2.64 15.92
C ASP A 128 10.29 1.14 16.15
N PHE A 129 11.27 0.26 15.89
CA PHE A 129 11.17 -1.18 16.10
C PHE A 129 10.78 -1.54 17.55
N LYS A 130 11.58 -1.08 18.52
CA LYS A 130 11.36 -1.37 19.95
C LYS A 130 10.07 -0.75 20.47
N ILE A 131 9.75 0.46 20.02
CA ILE A 131 8.52 1.18 20.40
C ILE A 131 7.29 0.45 19.87
N SER A 132 7.33 -0.01 18.61
CA SER A 132 6.27 -0.80 17.98
C SER A 132 6.01 -2.07 18.77
N LEU A 133 7.06 -2.83 19.13
CA LEU A 133 6.90 -4.06 19.90
C LEU A 133 6.28 -3.83 21.27
N ARG A 134 6.74 -2.81 22.01
CA ARG A 134 6.14 -2.45 23.31
C ARG A 134 4.65 -2.12 23.17
N LYS A 135 4.28 -1.34 22.15
CA LYS A 135 2.89 -0.99 21.89
C LYS A 135 2.05 -2.21 21.51
N ILE A 136 2.54 -3.06 20.62
CA ILE A 136 1.86 -4.30 20.21
C ILE A 136 1.64 -5.22 21.42
N LEU A 137 2.67 -5.44 22.23
CA LEU A 137 2.59 -6.30 23.41
C LEU A 137 1.61 -5.73 24.45
N ASN A 138 1.64 -4.41 24.69
CA ASN A 138 0.67 -3.76 25.58
C ASN A 138 -0.77 -3.91 25.06
N LEU A 139 -1.01 -3.69 23.77
CA LEU A 139 -2.32 -3.89 23.14
C LEU A 139 -2.82 -5.34 23.28
N ARG A 140 -1.93 -6.33 23.08
CA ARG A 140 -2.27 -7.75 23.28
C ARG A 140 -2.57 -8.08 24.74
N LEU A 141 -1.87 -7.49 25.70
CA LEU A 141 -2.11 -7.73 27.13
C LEU A 141 -3.42 -7.11 27.61
N THR A 142 -3.83 -5.98 27.02
CA THR A 142 -4.98 -5.18 27.48
C THR A 142 -6.26 -5.40 26.66
N ASN A 143 -6.17 -6.03 25.49
CA ASN A 143 -7.32 -6.24 24.61
C ASN A 143 -7.40 -7.70 24.09
N ALA A 144 -8.45 -8.41 24.51
CA ALA A 144 -8.67 -9.80 24.15
C ALA A 144 -8.85 -10.03 22.65
N CYS A 145 -9.56 -9.13 21.95
CA CYS A 145 -9.73 -9.23 20.49
C CYS A 145 -8.37 -9.20 19.79
N ILE A 146 -7.50 -8.26 20.18
CA ILE A 146 -6.17 -8.12 19.60
C ILE A 146 -5.30 -9.35 19.90
N HIS A 147 -5.32 -9.83 21.14
CA HIS A 147 -4.60 -11.05 21.53
C HIS A 147 -5.00 -12.26 20.68
N GLN A 148 -6.31 -12.42 20.49
CA GLN A 148 -6.90 -13.59 19.85
C GLN A 148 -6.75 -13.58 18.34
N ASN A 149 -6.92 -12.42 17.70
CA ASN A 149 -7.19 -12.36 16.27
C ASN A 149 -6.09 -11.72 15.42
N VAL A 150 -5.14 -10.99 16.01
CA VAL A 150 -4.18 -10.17 15.25
C VAL A 150 -2.82 -10.86 15.15
N SER A 151 -2.37 -11.10 13.92
CA SER A 151 -0.99 -11.48 13.60
C SER A 151 -0.21 -10.27 13.09
N TRP A 152 1.03 -10.14 13.54
CA TRP A 152 1.87 -8.97 13.35
C TRP A 152 3.10 -9.31 12.52
N HIS A 153 3.33 -8.49 11.49
CA HIS A 153 4.51 -8.51 10.63
C HIS A 153 5.25 -7.19 10.83
N LEU A 154 6.58 -7.23 10.89
CA LEU A 154 7.41 -6.04 11.10
C LEU A 154 8.28 -5.84 9.87
N TYR A 155 8.41 -4.62 9.38
CA TYR A 155 9.25 -4.34 8.21
C TYR A 155 9.92 -2.97 8.29
N PHE A 156 11.02 -2.84 7.57
CA PHE A 156 11.94 -1.71 7.69
C PHE A 156 12.83 -1.66 6.45
N ASP A 157 13.38 -0.48 6.15
CA ASP A 157 14.51 -0.38 5.22
C ASP A 157 15.67 -1.23 5.74
N ALA A 158 16.37 -1.91 4.84
CA ALA A 158 17.49 -2.79 5.19
C ALA A 158 18.55 -2.06 6.02
N GLU A 159 18.82 -0.79 5.71
CA GLU A 159 19.75 0.09 6.44
C GLU A 159 19.35 0.31 7.91
N PHE A 160 18.05 0.34 8.20
CA PHE A 160 17.50 0.60 9.53
C PHE A 160 16.93 -0.67 10.18
N SER A 161 17.27 -1.84 9.64
CA SER A 161 16.80 -3.13 10.16
C SER A 161 17.61 -3.57 11.39
N PRO A 162 16.98 -4.26 12.36
CA PRO A 162 17.74 -4.94 13.40
C PRO A 162 18.63 -6.03 12.75
N PRO A 163 19.76 -6.39 13.38
CA PRO A 163 20.60 -7.47 12.89
C PRO A 163 19.82 -8.79 12.92
N TRP A 164 19.23 -9.16 11.77
CA TRP A 164 18.26 -10.25 11.65
C TRP A 164 18.79 -11.62 12.10
N HIS A 165 20.10 -11.85 11.95
CA HIS A 165 20.78 -13.07 12.42
C HIS A 165 20.86 -13.18 13.96
N LYS A 166 20.58 -12.09 14.68
CA LYS A 166 20.57 -12.02 16.16
C LYS A 166 19.19 -11.70 16.73
N LEU A 167 18.15 -11.76 15.90
CA LEU A 167 16.80 -11.39 16.29
C LEU A 167 16.27 -12.30 17.41
N LYS A 168 15.90 -11.69 18.54
CA LYS A 168 15.41 -12.37 19.75
C LYS A 168 13.90 -12.58 19.71
N SER A 169 13.28 -12.94 20.84
CA SER A 169 11.82 -12.92 20.96
C SER A 169 11.27 -11.48 20.95
N PRO A 170 10.00 -11.27 20.55
CA PRO A 170 9.36 -9.96 20.65
C PRO A 170 9.46 -9.31 22.04
N GLU A 171 9.33 -10.09 23.11
CA GLU A 171 9.40 -9.64 24.51
C GLU A 171 10.81 -9.20 24.91
N GLU A 172 11.83 -9.94 24.45
CA GLU A 172 13.25 -9.62 24.66
C GLU A 172 13.63 -8.34 23.90
N GLU A 173 13.24 -8.23 22.62
CA GLU A 173 13.50 -7.04 21.79
C GLU A 173 12.76 -5.80 22.33
N ALA A 174 11.55 -5.97 22.86
CA ALA A 174 10.82 -4.91 23.56
C ALA A 174 11.51 -4.46 24.86
N GLY A 175 12.46 -5.26 25.39
CA GLY A 175 13.11 -5.00 26.67
C GLY A 175 12.17 -5.11 27.86
N LEU A 176 11.21 -6.05 27.81
CA LEU A 176 10.23 -6.30 28.88
C LEU A 176 10.71 -7.35 29.89
N THR A 177 11.93 -7.87 29.74
CA THR A 177 12.52 -8.90 30.61
C THR A 177 13.07 -8.34 31.94
N THR A 178 12.92 -7.04 32.20
CA THR A 178 13.24 -6.41 33.47
C THR A 178 12.03 -5.63 33.98
N GLN A 179 11.62 -5.87 35.23
CA GLN A 179 10.55 -5.12 35.91
C GLN A 179 10.84 -3.62 35.86
N SER A 180 10.28 -2.90 34.88
CA SER A 180 10.29 -1.44 34.88
C SER A 180 9.34 -0.87 33.82
N SER A 181 8.33 -0.19 34.34
CA SER A 181 7.50 0.87 33.75
C SER A 181 6.67 0.58 32.49
N SER A 182 5.35 0.70 32.67
CA SER A 182 4.32 0.84 31.63
C SER A 182 4.26 2.23 31.00
N SER A 183 5.19 3.14 31.31
CA SER A 183 5.23 4.47 30.71
C SER A 183 5.86 4.42 29.32
N TYR A 184 5.04 4.54 28.28
CA TYR A 184 5.46 4.87 26.94
C TYR A 184 5.96 6.32 26.94
N GLU A 185 7.27 6.54 27.09
CA GLU A 185 7.86 7.82 26.70
C GLU A 185 7.81 7.87 25.17
N LEU A 186 6.72 8.42 24.63
CA LEU A 186 6.71 8.99 23.29
C LEU A 186 7.82 10.04 23.30
N TRP A 187 8.88 9.79 22.53
CA TRP A 187 9.98 10.74 22.39
C TRP A 187 9.37 12.09 22.04
N ALA A 188 9.66 13.11 22.84
CA ALA A 188 9.11 14.46 22.67
C ALA A 188 9.42 15.10 21.30
N LYS A 189 10.19 14.42 20.44
CA LYS A 189 10.60 14.87 19.11
C LYS A 189 9.94 14.10 17.93
N GLY A 190 9.13 13.06 18.18
CA GLY A 190 8.43 12.29 17.12
C GLY A 190 9.00 10.90 16.82
N THR A 191 8.61 10.29 15.70
CA THR A 191 9.00 8.92 15.26
C THR A 191 10.36 8.90 14.55
N PHE A 192 11.08 7.77 14.51
CA PHE A 192 12.30 7.63 13.71
C PHE A 192 12.04 7.98 12.25
N LYS A 193 10.94 7.46 11.69
CA LYS A 193 10.46 7.80 10.35
C LYS A 193 10.36 9.31 10.14
N SER A 194 9.67 10.03 11.03
CA SER A 194 9.43 11.47 10.87
C SER A 194 10.72 12.29 11.02
N HIS A 195 11.63 11.89 11.91
CA HIS A 195 12.93 12.56 12.06
C HIS A 195 13.85 12.35 10.86
N GLY A 196 13.88 11.14 10.30
CA GLY A 196 14.68 10.82 9.14
C GLY A 196 14.03 11.21 7.81
N HIS A 197 12.87 11.88 7.83
CA HIS A 197 12.03 12.18 6.66
C HIS A 197 11.80 10.94 5.78
N LEU A 198 11.69 9.77 6.38
CA LEU A 198 11.50 8.52 5.65
C LEU A 198 10.05 8.46 5.11
N PRO A 199 9.86 8.10 3.82
CA PRO A 199 8.52 7.85 3.30
C PRO A 199 7.92 6.60 3.96
N PHE A 200 6.59 6.47 3.92
CA PHE A 200 5.92 5.26 4.36
C PHE A 200 5.74 4.28 3.18
N PRO A 201 6.48 3.16 3.14
CA PRO A 201 6.33 2.11 2.11
C PRO A 201 5.07 1.26 2.33
N ALA A 202 3.90 1.90 2.28
CA ALA A 202 2.62 1.28 2.60
C ALA A 202 2.34 0.04 1.73
N ASN A 203 2.71 0.06 0.45
CA ASN A 203 2.44 -1.05 -0.47
C ASN A 203 3.18 -2.34 -0.13
N VAL A 204 4.43 -2.24 0.37
CA VAL A 204 5.17 -3.39 0.91
C VAL A 204 4.38 -4.01 2.07
N GLY A 205 3.94 -3.18 3.02
CA GLY A 205 3.16 -3.64 4.16
C GLY A 205 1.82 -4.26 3.76
N ARG A 206 1.11 -3.67 2.79
CA ARG A 206 -0.18 -4.16 2.28
C ARG A 206 -0.01 -5.53 1.64
N ASN A 207 1.00 -5.71 0.80
CA ASN A 207 1.28 -6.97 0.15
C ASN A 207 1.66 -8.07 1.16
N VAL A 208 2.49 -7.75 2.15
CA VAL A 208 2.82 -8.68 3.24
C VAL A 208 1.56 -9.08 4.00
N ALA A 209 0.71 -8.12 4.37
CA ALA A 209 -0.52 -8.39 5.12
C ALA A 209 -1.50 -9.26 4.32
N ILE A 210 -1.66 -8.99 3.02
CA ILE A 210 -2.47 -9.82 2.12
C ILE A 210 -1.90 -11.23 2.05
N ARG A 211 -0.61 -11.39 1.72
CA ARG A 211 0.00 -12.72 1.50
C ARG A 211 0.00 -13.58 2.75
N GLU A 212 0.21 -12.97 3.92
CA GLU A 212 0.25 -13.67 5.20
C GLU A 212 -1.13 -13.81 5.86
N SER A 213 -2.20 -13.32 5.22
CA SER A 213 -3.57 -13.53 5.70
C SER A 213 -3.91 -15.03 5.73
N PRO A 214 -4.49 -15.55 6.84
CA PRO A 214 -4.80 -16.98 6.98
C PRO A 214 -6.02 -17.44 6.16
N THR A 215 -6.87 -16.52 5.72
CA THR A 215 -8.14 -16.81 5.02
C THR A 215 -8.02 -16.69 3.50
N THR A 216 -9.02 -17.23 2.79
CA THR A 216 -9.11 -17.10 1.32
C THR A 216 -9.54 -15.69 0.91
N LEU A 217 -10.42 -15.07 1.70
CA LEU A 217 -10.99 -13.75 1.49
C LEU A 217 -10.31 -12.72 2.39
N VAL A 218 -9.98 -11.56 1.84
CA VAL A 218 -9.25 -10.49 2.54
C VAL A 218 -9.89 -9.14 2.24
N LEU A 219 -10.08 -8.33 3.28
CA LEU A 219 -10.30 -6.88 3.18
C LEU A 219 -8.95 -6.18 3.37
N MET A 220 -8.42 -5.54 2.34
CA MET A 220 -7.29 -4.61 2.52
C MET A 220 -7.85 -3.27 2.97
N SER A 221 -7.45 -2.80 4.15
CA SER A 221 -7.81 -1.47 4.67
C SER A 221 -6.63 -0.79 5.37
N ASP A 222 -6.77 0.50 5.68
CA ASP A 222 -5.83 1.24 6.52
C ASP A 222 -6.41 1.38 7.95
N LEU A 223 -5.54 1.52 8.96
CA LEU A 223 -5.94 1.58 10.38
C LEU A 223 -6.59 2.91 10.82
N HIS A 224 -7.13 3.70 9.89
CA HIS A 224 -7.93 4.89 10.17
C HIS A 224 -9.34 4.81 9.55
N TYR A 225 -9.68 3.66 8.97
CA TYR A 225 -11.02 3.34 8.48
C TYR A 225 -11.69 2.32 9.38
N TYR A 226 -12.79 2.73 10.00
CA TYR A 226 -13.55 1.94 10.96
C TYR A 226 -14.67 1.22 10.22
N PRO A 227 -14.73 -0.12 10.26
CA PRO A 227 -15.81 -0.85 9.62
C PRO A 227 -17.13 -0.69 10.40
N SER A 228 -18.25 -0.75 9.67
CA SER A 228 -19.55 -1.07 10.27
C SER A 228 -19.48 -2.41 11.01
N THR A 229 -20.33 -2.64 12.00
CA THR A 229 -20.24 -3.85 12.83
C THR A 229 -20.72 -5.09 12.08
N ASP A 230 -20.22 -6.25 12.52
CA ASP A 230 -20.68 -7.58 12.13
C ASP A 230 -20.76 -7.80 10.60
N ILE A 231 -19.75 -7.31 9.86
CA ILE A 231 -19.65 -7.49 8.40
C ILE A 231 -19.46 -8.97 8.05
N ILE A 232 -18.53 -9.66 8.72
CA ILE A 232 -18.15 -11.04 8.40
C ILE A 232 -19.36 -11.99 8.33
N PRO A 233 -20.20 -12.14 9.37
CA PRO A 233 -21.32 -13.10 9.31
C PRO A 233 -22.32 -12.76 8.19
N ARG A 234 -22.62 -11.47 7.99
CA ARG A 234 -23.54 -11.03 6.93
C ARG A 234 -22.95 -11.23 5.54
N PHE A 235 -21.64 -11.03 5.39
CA PHE A 235 -20.92 -11.24 4.15
C PHE A 235 -20.88 -12.72 3.77
N LEU A 236 -20.62 -13.61 4.73
CA LEU A 236 -20.65 -15.06 4.49
C LEU A 236 -22.05 -15.55 4.10
N GLU A 237 -23.12 -14.95 4.64
CA GLU A 237 -24.48 -15.23 4.21
C GLU A 237 -24.72 -14.80 2.75
N LEU A 238 -24.29 -13.60 2.37
CA LEU A 238 -24.33 -13.14 0.98
C LEU A 238 -23.62 -14.15 0.04
N MET A 239 -22.44 -14.63 0.44
CA MET A 239 -21.63 -15.53 -0.38
C MET A 239 -22.31 -16.87 -0.69
N LYS A 240 -23.30 -17.32 0.10
CA LYS A 240 -24.06 -18.54 -0.20
C LYS A 240 -24.88 -18.45 -1.48
N TYR A 241 -25.22 -17.23 -1.90
CA TYR A 241 -26.02 -16.95 -3.09
C TYR A 241 -25.17 -16.47 -4.27
N GLN A 242 -23.85 -16.31 -4.07
CA GLN A 242 -22.93 -15.89 -5.12
C GLN A 242 -22.41 -17.12 -5.89
N GLY A 243 -22.53 -17.09 -7.21
CA GLY A 243 -21.91 -18.10 -8.07
C GLY A 243 -20.37 -18.05 -7.99
N PRO A 244 -19.67 -19.11 -8.42
CA PRO A 244 -18.21 -19.13 -8.43
C PRO A 244 -17.67 -18.05 -9.38
N SER A 245 -16.87 -17.13 -8.85
CA SER A 245 -16.09 -16.17 -9.63
C SER A 245 -14.88 -15.74 -8.83
N ASN A 246 -13.72 -15.71 -9.47
CA ASN A 246 -12.48 -15.23 -8.85
C ASN A 246 -12.26 -13.72 -9.07
N ASN A 247 -12.99 -13.11 -10.00
CA ASN A 247 -12.76 -11.72 -10.44
C ASN A 247 -13.83 -10.80 -9.87
N ARG A 248 -14.02 -10.85 -8.54
CA ARG A 248 -14.99 -9.99 -7.83
C ARG A 248 -14.32 -9.23 -6.70
N ALA A 249 -14.58 -7.94 -6.69
CA ALA A 249 -14.24 -7.05 -5.60
C ALA A 249 -15.54 -6.59 -4.92
N TYR A 250 -15.79 -7.05 -3.70
CA TYR A 250 -16.94 -6.64 -2.92
C TYR A 250 -16.61 -5.36 -2.17
N VAL A 251 -17.07 -4.24 -2.69
CA VAL A 251 -16.64 -2.91 -2.27
C VAL A 251 -17.41 -2.44 -1.05
N LEU A 252 -16.69 -1.96 -0.04
CA LEU A 252 -17.23 -1.26 1.11
C LEU A 252 -17.14 0.25 0.82
N PRO A 253 -18.29 0.96 0.68
CA PRO A 253 -18.33 2.40 0.61
C PRO A 253 -17.57 3.09 1.74
N VAL A 254 -16.87 4.16 1.43
CA VAL A 254 -16.13 4.97 2.41
C VAL A 254 -16.85 6.29 2.64
N LEU A 255 -17.04 6.65 3.91
CA LEU A 255 -17.57 7.95 4.33
C LEU A 255 -16.60 8.60 5.31
N LYS A 256 -16.75 9.90 5.56
CA LYS A 256 -15.85 10.66 6.43
C LYS A 256 -16.62 11.33 7.56
N MET A 257 -16.12 11.23 8.78
CA MET A 257 -16.63 12.03 9.90
C MET A 257 -16.14 13.47 9.78
N THR A 258 -17.03 14.43 10.06
CA THR A 258 -16.69 15.87 10.08
C THR A 258 -16.00 16.29 11.38
N GLY A 259 -16.06 15.46 12.42
CA GLY A 259 -15.42 15.71 13.71
C GLY A 259 -15.02 14.43 14.44
N TYR A 260 -14.69 14.58 15.72
CA TYR A 260 -14.37 13.47 16.61
C TYR A 260 -15.65 12.80 17.11
N GLY A 261 -15.57 11.51 17.42
CA GLY A 261 -16.68 10.78 18.02
C GLY A 261 -16.62 9.30 17.70
N LYS A 262 -17.66 8.59 18.13
CA LYS A 262 -17.85 7.18 17.79
C LYS A 262 -18.38 7.09 16.35
N PRO A 263 -17.72 6.33 15.45
CA PRO A 263 -18.26 6.11 14.12
C PRO A 263 -19.52 5.23 14.18
N PRO A 264 -20.45 5.37 13.21
CA PRO A 264 -21.68 4.58 13.21
C PRO A 264 -21.39 3.08 13.12
N GLU A 265 -22.25 2.29 13.74
CA GLU A 265 -22.20 0.83 13.72
C GLU A 265 -23.05 0.27 12.58
N THR A 266 -24.20 0.89 12.30
CA THR A 266 -25.14 0.46 11.26
C THR A 266 -25.39 1.53 10.20
N LYS A 267 -25.96 1.13 9.06
CA LYS A 267 -26.27 2.08 7.99
C LYS A 267 -27.41 3.03 8.39
N SER A 268 -28.36 2.56 9.19
CA SER A 268 -29.41 3.41 9.75
C SER A 268 -28.82 4.55 10.60
N GLU A 269 -27.84 4.24 11.46
CA GLU A 269 -27.11 5.25 12.23
C GLU A 269 -26.28 6.17 11.32
N LEU A 270 -25.58 5.62 10.32
CA LEU A 270 -24.80 6.38 9.35
C LEU A 270 -25.65 7.43 8.63
N VAL A 271 -26.86 7.05 8.20
CA VAL A 271 -27.79 7.93 7.49
C VAL A 271 -28.30 9.02 8.42
N GLN A 272 -28.64 8.69 9.67
CA GLN A 272 -29.01 9.69 10.68
C GLN A 272 -27.87 10.69 10.90
N MET A 273 -26.65 10.20 11.12
CA MET A 273 -25.47 11.04 11.29
C MET A 273 -25.14 11.87 10.05
N THR A 274 -25.50 11.40 8.85
CA THR A 274 -25.38 12.17 7.62
C THR A 274 -26.39 13.32 7.59
N ALA A 275 -27.64 13.06 7.99
CA ALA A 275 -28.67 14.10 8.12
C ALA A 275 -28.30 15.16 9.17
N ASP A 276 -27.61 14.76 10.24
CA ASP A 276 -27.13 15.64 11.29
C ASP A 276 -25.84 16.41 10.92
N GLY A 277 -25.25 16.15 9.74
CA GLY A 277 -24.01 16.80 9.29
C GLY A 277 -22.71 16.27 9.92
N ASN A 278 -22.79 15.16 10.66
CA ASN A 278 -21.64 14.50 11.30
C ASN A 278 -20.86 13.59 10.35
N ILE A 279 -21.50 13.17 9.25
CA ILE A 279 -20.92 12.33 8.20
C ILE A 279 -21.08 13.03 6.86
N VAL A 280 -20.01 13.01 6.05
CA VAL A 280 -20.03 13.50 4.68
C VAL A 280 -19.52 12.43 3.72
N LEU A 281 -20.02 12.48 2.48
CA LEU A 281 -19.35 11.79 1.39
C LEU A 281 -17.93 12.37 1.24
N PRO A 282 -16.92 11.54 0.89
CA PRO A 282 -15.57 12.03 0.63
C PRO A 282 -15.60 13.02 -0.54
N SER A 283 -15.72 14.32 -0.25
CA SER A 283 -15.81 15.39 -1.22
C SER A 283 -14.72 16.41 -0.90
N SER A 284 -13.72 16.48 -1.78
CA SER A 284 -12.54 17.35 -1.78
C SER A 284 -11.66 17.34 -0.51
N THR A 285 -10.56 16.58 -0.57
CA THR A 285 -9.28 17.14 -0.11
C THR A 285 -8.86 18.24 -1.10
N MET A 286 -7.96 19.17 -0.71
CA MET A 286 -7.45 20.22 -1.62
C MET A 286 -6.86 19.67 -2.93
N ASP A 287 -6.59 18.37 -3.00
CA ASP A 287 -5.88 17.70 -4.08
C ASP A 287 -6.77 16.89 -5.04
N CYS A 288 -8.07 16.73 -4.79
CA CYS A 288 -8.98 16.12 -5.78
C CYS A 288 -10.46 16.37 -5.50
N SER A 289 -11.15 17.02 -6.42
CA SER A 289 -12.56 17.44 -6.27
C SER A 289 -13.59 16.31 -6.40
N LYS A 290 -13.24 15.16 -7.01
CA LYS A 290 -14.14 14.01 -7.22
C LYS A 290 -13.62 12.69 -6.65
N CYS A 291 -12.43 12.67 -6.05
CA CYS A 291 -11.81 11.42 -5.64
C CYS A 291 -12.55 10.74 -4.49
N ASN A 292 -12.69 9.42 -4.56
CA ASN A 292 -13.24 8.55 -3.52
C ASN A 292 -14.77 8.61 -3.33
N ILE A 293 -15.51 9.29 -4.21
CA ILE A 293 -16.97 9.13 -4.25
C ILE A 293 -17.26 7.86 -5.05
N PHE A 294 -17.89 6.89 -4.40
CA PHE A 294 -18.31 5.65 -5.05
C PHE A 294 -19.54 5.87 -5.95
N PRO A 295 -19.72 5.08 -7.01
CA PRO A 295 -20.87 5.18 -7.91
C PRO A 295 -22.21 5.20 -7.16
N HIS A 296 -23.08 6.12 -7.58
CA HIS A 296 -24.44 6.30 -7.03
C HIS A 296 -24.53 6.54 -5.50
N ALA A 297 -23.50 7.11 -4.87
CA ALA A 297 -23.42 7.28 -3.42
C ALA A 297 -24.63 7.93 -2.74
N ARG A 298 -25.25 8.96 -3.35
CA ARG A 298 -26.45 9.60 -2.80
C ARG A 298 -27.65 8.65 -2.74
N LYS A 299 -27.90 7.92 -3.83
CA LYS A 299 -28.96 6.91 -3.91
C LYS A 299 -28.68 5.71 -2.98
N TRP A 300 -27.40 5.38 -2.76
CA TRP A 300 -27.03 4.37 -1.77
C TRP A 300 -27.43 4.80 -0.35
N LEU A 301 -27.28 6.07 0.04
CA LEU A 301 -27.74 6.57 1.35
C LEU A 301 -29.27 6.51 1.52
N GLU A 302 -30.00 6.59 0.41
CA GLU A 302 -31.46 6.52 0.38
C GLU A 302 -31.98 5.07 0.47
N SER A 303 -31.19 4.07 0.06
CA SER A 303 -31.64 2.67 0.08
C SER A 303 -31.78 2.16 1.52
N ARG A 304 -32.92 1.49 1.78
CA ARG A 304 -33.29 0.96 3.09
C ARG A 304 -33.38 -0.56 3.03
N SER A 305 -32.53 -1.20 3.83
CA SER A 305 -32.52 -2.64 4.06
C SER A 305 -32.35 -2.87 5.56
N PRO A 306 -32.90 -3.95 6.15
CA PRO A 306 -32.70 -4.24 7.58
C PRO A 306 -31.20 -4.31 7.92
N ASP A 307 -30.77 -3.67 9.01
CA ASP A 307 -29.35 -3.50 9.39
C ASP A 307 -28.59 -4.84 9.49
N ASN A 308 -29.28 -5.92 9.84
CA ASN A 308 -28.72 -7.27 9.96
C ASN A 308 -28.53 -8.00 8.61
N THR A 309 -28.87 -7.38 7.49
CA THR A 309 -28.69 -7.93 6.14
C THR A 309 -27.50 -7.28 5.43
N LEU A 310 -26.99 -7.93 4.39
CA LEU A 310 -25.95 -7.41 3.50
C LEU A 310 -26.26 -7.91 2.08
N SER A 311 -26.28 -6.99 1.12
CA SER A 311 -26.60 -7.28 -0.27
C SER A 311 -25.68 -6.51 -1.22
N VAL A 312 -25.71 -6.85 -2.50
CA VAL A 312 -25.05 -6.06 -3.54
C VAL A 312 -26.01 -4.96 -3.97
N TYR A 313 -25.64 -3.70 -3.72
CA TYR A 313 -26.41 -2.53 -4.11
C TYR A 313 -26.28 -2.22 -5.60
N TYR A 314 -25.05 -2.27 -6.11
CA TYR A 314 -24.72 -1.91 -7.49
C TYR A 314 -23.48 -2.69 -7.94
N VAL A 315 -23.49 -3.16 -9.19
CA VAL A 315 -22.31 -3.74 -9.83
C VAL A 315 -21.79 -2.72 -10.83
N SER A 316 -20.62 -2.16 -10.55
CA SER A 316 -19.96 -1.24 -11.47
C SER A 316 -19.31 -2.03 -12.59
N ASN A 317 -19.76 -1.74 -13.82
CA ASN A 317 -19.24 -2.30 -15.07
C ASN A 317 -18.58 -1.22 -15.94
N ASP A 318 -18.68 0.04 -15.52
CA ASP A 318 -18.24 1.18 -16.31
C ASP A 318 -16.80 1.54 -15.95
N LYS A 319 -15.93 1.51 -16.95
CA LYS A 319 -14.50 1.76 -16.76
C LYS A 319 -14.20 3.22 -16.42
N GLU A 320 -15.07 4.14 -16.82
CA GLU A 320 -14.94 5.57 -16.53
C GLU A 320 -15.20 5.88 -15.04
N GLU A 321 -16.02 5.07 -14.36
CA GLU A 321 -16.26 5.19 -12.92
C GLU A 321 -14.96 4.98 -12.12
N PHE A 322 -13.99 4.22 -12.65
CA PHE A 322 -12.73 3.88 -11.98
C PHE A 322 -11.66 4.97 -12.03
N GLU A 323 -11.75 5.95 -12.92
CA GLU A 323 -10.75 7.04 -13.01
C GLU A 323 -10.73 7.91 -11.73
N SER A 324 -11.89 8.06 -11.10
CA SER A 324 -12.11 8.98 -9.98
C SER A 324 -12.30 8.27 -8.62
N TRP A 325 -12.42 6.95 -8.58
CA TRP A 325 -12.79 6.23 -7.37
C TRP A 325 -11.73 5.22 -6.95
N LEU A 326 -11.27 5.29 -5.69
CA LEU A 326 -10.34 4.31 -5.11
C LEU A 326 -11.08 3.44 -4.06
N PRO A 327 -11.61 2.27 -4.45
CA PRO A 327 -12.41 1.43 -3.57
C PRO A 327 -11.58 0.73 -2.49
N TYR A 328 -12.24 0.39 -1.38
CA TYR A 328 -11.80 -0.61 -0.40
C TYR A 328 -12.71 -1.82 -0.53
N TYR A 329 -12.16 -3.02 -0.61
CA TYR A 329 -12.96 -4.18 -0.99
C TYR A 329 -12.51 -5.46 -0.29
N ILE A 330 -13.47 -6.38 -0.15
CA ILE A 330 -13.20 -7.79 0.13
C ILE A 330 -13.02 -8.51 -1.21
N SER A 331 -11.94 -9.25 -1.36
CA SER A 331 -11.73 -10.12 -2.51
C SER A 331 -10.90 -11.34 -2.11
N THR A 332 -10.64 -12.24 -3.05
CA THR A 332 -9.71 -13.35 -2.86
C THR A 332 -8.28 -12.84 -2.69
N ARG A 333 -7.43 -13.63 -2.04
CA ARG A 333 -6.04 -13.23 -1.74
C ARG A 333 -5.11 -13.22 -2.96
N ASP A 334 -5.55 -13.77 -4.09
CA ASP A 334 -4.83 -13.82 -5.37
C ASP A 334 -5.05 -12.60 -6.26
N VAL A 335 -5.70 -11.54 -5.74
CA VAL A 335 -5.76 -10.22 -6.39
C VAL A 335 -4.36 -9.70 -6.78
N PRO A 336 -4.27 -8.88 -7.85
CA PRO A 336 -3.08 -8.10 -8.15
C PRO A 336 -2.55 -7.40 -6.89
N LEU A 337 -1.25 -7.53 -6.65
CA LEU A 337 -0.59 -6.87 -5.53
C LEU A 337 -0.37 -5.39 -5.83
N PHE A 338 -0.17 -4.59 -4.78
CA PHE A 338 0.22 -3.20 -4.91
C PHE A 338 1.65 -3.08 -5.44
N ASP A 339 1.94 -2.02 -6.19
CA ASP A 339 3.29 -1.74 -6.65
C ASP A 339 4.18 -1.26 -5.49
N GLU A 340 5.17 -2.06 -5.11
CA GLU A 340 6.03 -1.80 -3.95
C GLU A 340 7.00 -0.63 -4.16
N ASP A 341 7.18 -0.18 -5.41
CA ASP A 341 7.95 1.03 -5.72
C ASP A 341 7.19 2.32 -5.31
N GLN A 342 5.86 2.26 -5.10
CA GLN A 342 5.06 3.42 -4.70
C GLN A 342 4.95 3.59 -3.18
N ILE A 343 5.10 4.84 -2.72
CA ILE A 343 5.04 5.26 -1.32
C ILE A 343 3.78 6.08 -1.02
N ARG A 344 3.31 6.05 0.24
CA ARG A 344 2.04 6.69 0.63
C ARG A 344 2.02 8.20 0.40
N GLU A 345 3.11 8.88 0.74
CA GLU A 345 3.21 10.34 0.61
C GLU A 345 3.24 10.81 -0.85
N GLY A 346 3.64 9.96 -1.80
CA GLY A 346 3.75 10.31 -3.21
C GLY A 346 2.42 10.37 -3.98
N LYS A 347 1.28 10.17 -3.30
CA LYS A 347 -0.09 10.16 -3.86
C LYS A 347 -0.34 9.01 -4.85
N TYR A 348 -1.62 8.65 -5.00
CA TYR A 348 -2.12 7.65 -5.96
C TYR A 348 -1.43 6.27 -5.87
N ASP A 349 -0.94 5.89 -4.69
CA ASP A 349 -0.19 4.67 -4.40
C ASP A 349 -1.00 3.37 -4.57
N ARG A 350 -2.29 3.48 -4.90
CA ARG A 350 -3.17 2.33 -5.18
C ARG A 350 -3.76 2.31 -6.59
N LYS A 351 -3.56 3.37 -7.39
CA LYS A 351 -4.18 3.47 -8.72
C LYS A 351 -3.70 2.37 -9.66
N LEU A 352 -2.43 1.99 -9.61
CA LEU A 352 -1.88 0.92 -10.44
C LEU A 352 -2.53 -0.45 -10.16
N GLN A 353 -2.82 -0.75 -8.89
CA GLN A 353 -3.53 -1.98 -8.53
C GLN A 353 -4.95 -1.95 -9.09
N LEU A 354 -5.64 -0.81 -8.99
CA LEU A 354 -6.98 -0.64 -9.54
C LEU A 354 -6.99 -0.79 -11.06
N LEU A 355 -6.00 -0.24 -11.75
CA LEU A 355 -5.81 -0.44 -13.18
C LEU A 355 -5.67 -1.93 -13.50
N GLU A 356 -4.80 -2.66 -12.79
CA GLU A 356 -4.60 -4.09 -13.05
C GLU A 356 -5.86 -4.93 -12.79
N LEU A 357 -6.66 -4.59 -11.77
CA LEU A 357 -7.98 -5.20 -11.55
C LEU A 357 -8.93 -4.95 -12.73
N CYS A 358 -8.96 -3.73 -13.27
CA CYS A 358 -9.76 -3.41 -14.46
C CYS A 358 -9.29 -4.22 -15.69
N LEU A 359 -7.97 -4.30 -15.90
CA LEU A 359 -7.35 -5.07 -16.99
C LEU A 359 -7.62 -6.58 -16.87
N GLN A 360 -7.84 -7.07 -15.65
CA GLN A 360 -8.25 -8.46 -15.37
C GLN A 360 -9.77 -8.65 -15.32
N HIS A 361 -10.57 -7.67 -15.75
CA HIS A 361 -12.03 -7.73 -15.81
C HIS A 361 -12.70 -8.04 -14.46
N TYR A 362 -12.19 -7.45 -13.37
CA TYR A 362 -12.87 -7.54 -12.07
C TYR A 362 -14.20 -6.78 -12.08
N GLU A 363 -15.23 -7.42 -11.54
CA GLU A 363 -16.51 -6.78 -11.24
C GLU A 363 -16.46 -6.13 -9.85
N PHE A 364 -16.91 -4.88 -9.73
CA PHE A 364 -16.95 -4.17 -8.46
C PHE A 364 -18.37 -4.15 -7.90
N HIS A 365 -18.62 -5.03 -6.93
CA HIS A 365 -19.90 -5.24 -6.28
C HIS A 365 -19.99 -4.33 -5.05
N ILE A 366 -20.60 -3.15 -5.20
CA ILE A 366 -20.80 -2.20 -4.10
C ILE A 366 -21.80 -2.78 -3.11
N LEU A 367 -21.37 -2.94 -1.86
CA LEU A 367 -22.17 -3.54 -0.81
C LEU A 367 -23.15 -2.54 -0.20
N ASP A 368 -24.35 -3.03 0.10
CA ASP A 368 -25.28 -2.39 1.02
C ASP A 368 -25.03 -2.84 2.46
N ASN A 369 -25.26 -1.96 3.43
CA ASN A 369 -25.09 -2.21 4.86
C ASN A 369 -23.69 -2.67 5.34
N ALA A 370 -22.65 -2.61 4.49
CA ALA A 370 -21.26 -2.77 4.88
C ALA A 370 -20.44 -1.59 4.36
N PHE A 371 -19.85 -0.81 5.26
CA PHE A 371 -19.14 0.42 4.91
C PHE A 371 -17.96 0.67 5.85
N LEU A 372 -17.11 1.61 5.45
CA LEU A 372 -15.97 2.11 6.20
C LEU A 372 -16.17 3.59 6.52
N VAL A 373 -15.75 4.01 7.71
CA VAL A 373 -15.78 5.41 8.14
C VAL A 373 -14.38 5.88 8.46
N GLN A 374 -13.94 6.92 7.75
CA GLN A 374 -12.73 7.64 8.06
C GLN A 374 -12.98 8.53 9.29
N VAL A 375 -12.31 8.22 10.38
CA VAL A 375 -12.33 9.03 11.61
C VAL A 375 -11.11 9.92 11.62
N GLN A 376 -11.29 11.22 11.89
CA GLN A 376 -10.19 12.14 12.03
C GLN A 376 -9.57 11.96 13.43
N THR A 377 -8.32 11.46 13.49
CA THR A 377 -7.67 11.16 14.77
C THR A 377 -6.53 12.11 15.13
N VAL A 378 -5.93 12.81 14.15
CA VAL A 378 -4.89 13.82 14.37
C VAL A 378 -5.00 14.90 13.29
N ALA A 379 -4.75 16.17 13.65
CA ALA A 379 -4.57 17.24 12.66
C ALA A 379 -3.36 16.93 11.78
N GLU A 380 -3.53 17.00 10.45
CA GLU A 380 -2.42 16.88 9.51
C GLU A 380 -1.39 17.97 9.84
N THR A 381 -0.20 17.57 10.29
CA THR A 381 0.92 18.50 10.44
C THR A 381 1.31 19.02 9.07
N LEU A 382 1.62 20.32 9.00
CA LEU A 382 2.14 20.96 7.79
C LEU A 382 3.39 20.18 7.35
N LYS A 383 3.27 19.48 6.22
CA LYS A 383 4.39 18.78 5.60
C LYS A 383 5.24 19.82 4.86
N ASP A 384 6.55 19.64 4.92
CA ASP A 384 7.48 20.36 4.07
C ASP A 384 7.09 20.11 2.60
N VAL A 385 6.80 21.18 1.88
CA VAL A 385 6.26 21.15 0.52
C VAL A 385 7.29 20.56 -0.45
N ASP A 386 8.57 20.86 -0.27
CA ASP A 386 9.63 20.42 -1.16
C ASP A 386 9.89 18.92 -1.01
N ILE A 387 9.88 18.43 0.24
CA ILE A 387 9.98 16.98 0.53
C ILE A 387 8.80 16.23 -0.09
N LEU A 388 7.59 16.80 0.00
CA LEU A 388 6.39 16.19 -0.58
C LEU A 388 6.47 16.11 -2.11
N GLN A 389 7.01 17.14 -2.78
CA GLN A 389 7.19 17.13 -4.23
C GLN A 389 8.13 16.02 -4.69
N ASN A 390 9.22 15.76 -3.96
CA ASN A 390 10.13 14.66 -4.28
C ASN A 390 9.42 13.29 -4.23
N PHE A 391 8.56 13.07 -3.24
CA PHE A 391 7.77 11.84 -3.14
C PHE A 391 6.76 11.70 -4.27
N VAL A 392 6.12 12.81 -4.68
CA VAL A 392 5.21 12.80 -5.83
C VAL A 392 5.96 12.48 -7.12
N HIS A 393 7.13 13.06 -7.34
CA HIS A 393 7.98 12.77 -8.49
C HIS A 393 8.37 11.29 -8.54
N HIS A 394 8.88 10.75 -7.42
CA HIS A 394 9.20 9.32 -7.29
C HIS A 394 8.01 8.41 -7.65
N ASN A 395 6.82 8.68 -7.12
CA ASN A 395 5.63 7.88 -7.44
C ASN A 395 5.21 8.00 -8.91
N ASN A 396 5.47 9.14 -9.56
CA ASN A 396 5.18 9.33 -10.98
C ASN A 396 6.13 8.49 -11.85
N GLU A 397 7.43 8.49 -11.56
CA GLU A 397 8.41 7.65 -12.27
C GLU A 397 8.10 6.16 -12.11
N ALA A 398 7.79 5.71 -10.88
CA ALA A 398 7.36 4.34 -10.63
C ALA A 398 6.10 3.98 -11.43
N ARG A 399 5.14 4.91 -11.50
CA ARG A 399 3.89 4.72 -12.25
C ARG A 399 4.10 4.59 -13.74
N GLU A 400 4.93 5.43 -14.34
CA GLU A 400 5.25 5.36 -15.77
C GLU A 400 5.87 4.00 -16.13
N LYS A 401 6.87 3.57 -15.36
CA LYS A 401 7.52 2.25 -15.54
C LYS A 401 6.52 1.10 -15.42
N LYS A 402 5.63 1.14 -14.41
CA LYS A 402 4.65 0.07 -14.20
C LYS A 402 3.52 0.08 -15.24
N LEU A 403 3.13 1.25 -15.72
CA LEU A 403 2.13 1.39 -16.77
C LEU A 403 2.62 0.78 -18.09
N GLU A 404 3.88 1.01 -18.47
CA GLU A 404 4.48 0.36 -19.64
C GLU A 404 4.44 -1.18 -19.52
N ASP A 405 4.79 -1.73 -18.36
CA ASP A 405 4.69 -3.18 -18.08
C ASP A 405 3.25 -3.70 -18.22
N LEU A 406 2.27 -3.00 -17.63
CA LEU A 406 0.86 -3.37 -17.72
C LEU A 406 0.34 -3.33 -19.15
N LEU A 407 0.62 -2.25 -19.89
CA LEU A 407 0.20 -2.12 -21.29
C LEU A 407 0.87 -3.16 -22.20
N CYS A 408 2.11 -3.55 -21.89
CA CYS A 408 2.79 -4.64 -22.61
C CYS A 408 2.14 -6.00 -22.32
N ARG A 409 1.71 -6.25 -21.07
CA ARG A 409 1.08 -7.52 -20.65
C ARG A 409 -0.37 -7.66 -21.14
N TYR A 410 -1.16 -6.60 -21.10
CA TYR A 410 -2.61 -6.65 -21.33
C TYR A 410 -3.07 -5.97 -22.64
N GLY A 411 -2.20 -5.21 -23.31
CA GLY A 411 -2.53 -4.47 -24.54
C GLY A 411 -3.02 -3.03 -24.30
N LEU A 412 -3.10 -2.25 -25.39
CA LEU A 412 -3.43 -0.82 -25.36
C LEU A 412 -4.94 -0.52 -25.42
N ASP A 413 -5.74 -1.41 -26.03
CA ASP A 413 -7.16 -1.17 -26.30
C ASP A 413 -8.05 -1.92 -25.30
N THR A 414 -7.93 -1.55 -24.03
CA THR A 414 -8.68 -2.20 -22.94
C THR A 414 -9.81 -1.34 -22.41
N GLY A 415 -9.87 -0.05 -22.75
CA GLY A 415 -10.82 0.91 -22.18
C GLY A 415 -10.64 1.16 -20.67
N CYS A 416 -9.59 0.64 -20.05
CA CYS A 416 -9.24 0.89 -18.64
C CYS A 416 -8.28 2.08 -18.56
N SER A 417 -8.58 3.07 -17.72
CA SER A 417 -7.78 4.27 -17.50
C SER A 417 -7.67 4.62 -16.02
N ILE A 418 -6.59 5.29 -15.63
CA ILE A 418 -6.35 5.77 -14.26
C ILE A 418 -5.76 7.18 -14.21
#